data_AF-A0A1S8MZD8-F1
#
_entry.id   AF-A0A1S8MZD8-F1
#
_cell.length_a   1.000
_cell.length_b   1.000
_cell.length_c   1.000
_cell.angle_alpha   90.00
_cell.angle_beta   90.00
_cell.angle_gamma   90.00
#
_symmetry.space_group_name_H-M   'P 1'
#
loop_
_entity.id
_entity.type
_entity.pdbx_description
1 polymer ?
#
loop_
_entity_poly.entity_id
_entity_poly.type
_entity_poly.pdbx_seq_one_letter_code
_entity_poly.pdbx_strand_id
1 'polypeptide(L)'
;MSRADTVNQKIRRNIKYLFRESEILAKVYREDMVFDYIEAICHRIVLHHDPIYTIAFDNEIEMLKVVVKANPNSKAIKSYYYCVIETNEQIKNKYENKISKEKHGKKGIVDYLWSL
;
A
#
# COMPACT_ATOMS: atom_id res chain seq x y z
N MET A 1 -19.26 17.95 -4.32
CA MET A 1 -18.23 16.88 -4.22
C MET A 1 -18.09 16.48 -2.77
N SER A 2 -18.23 15.20 -2.45
CA SER A 2 -18.13 14.71 -1.07
C SER A 2 -16.66 14.62 -0.64
N ARG A 3 -16.36 14.85 0.64
CA ARG A 3 -15.03 14.61 1.25
C ARG A 3 -14.51 13.19 1.02
N ALA A 4 -15.40 12.22 0.78
CA ALA A 4 -15.02 10.85 0.48
C ALA A 4 -14.40 10.68 -0.93
N ASP A 5 -14.78 11.52 -1.88
CA ASP A 5 -14.29 11.50 -3.26
C ASP A 5 -12.86 12.00 -3.36
N THR A 6 -12.48 12.95 -2.49
CA THR A 6 -11.12 13.54 -2.50
C THR A 6 -10.06 12.59 -1.94
N VAL A 7 -10.39 11.76 -0.94
CA VAL A 7 -9.43 10.77 -0.38
C VAL A 7 -9.13 9.65 -1.39
N ASN A 8 -10.15 9.10 -2.04
CA ASN A 8 -9.96 8.05 -3.05
C ASN A 8 -9.15 8.57 -4.26
N GLN A 9 -9.38 9.82 -4.65
CA GLN A 9 -8.60 10.47 -5.69
C GLN A 9 -7.13 10.67 -5.27
N LYS A 10 -6.86 11.03 -4.00
CA LYS A 10 -5.50 11.12 -3.46
C LYS A 10 -4.79 9.77 -3.47
N ILE A 11 -5.42 8.73 -2.93
CA ILE A 11 -4.86 7.36 -2.95
C ILE A 11 -4.53 6.93 -4.38
N ARG A 12 -5.44 7.13 -5.35
CA ARG A 12 -5.17 6.81 -6.76
C ARG A 12 -4.02 7.61 -7.36
N ARG A 13 -3.88 8.89 -7.00
CA ARG A 13 -2.75 9.73 -7.46
C ARG A 13 -1.44 9.21 -6.90
N ASN A 14 -1.40 8.86 -5.62
CA ASN A 14 -0.22 8.30 -5.00
C ASN A 14 0.16 6.95 -5.60
N ILE A 15 -0.79 6.03 -5.82
CA ILE A 15 -0.52 4.73 -6.47
C ILE A 15 0.07 4.92 -7.88
N LYS A 16 -0.43 5.89 -8.65
CA LYS A 16 0.16 6.22 -9.96
C LYS A 16 1.58 6.77 -9.86
N TYR A 17 1.87 7.57 -8.84
CA TYR A 17 3.22 8.06 -8.58
C TYR A 17 4.14 6.90 -8.19
N LEU A 18 3.72 6.06 -7.23
CA LEU A 18 4.46 4.90 -6.78
C LEU A 18 4.79 3.96 -7.95
N PHE A 19 3.83 3.67 -8.83
CA PHE A 19 4.06 2.84 -10.02
C PHE A 19 5.19 3.39 -10.93
N ARG A 20 5.17 4.70 -11.22
CA ARG A 20 6.18 5.31 -12.09
C ARG A 20 7.55 5.34 -11.44
N GLU A 21 7.62 5.74 -10.18
CA GLU A 21 8.89 5.81 -9.47
C GLU A 21 9.48 4.43 -9.19
N SER A 22 8.65 3.42 -8.89
CA SER A 22 9.13 2.05 -8.69
C SER A 22 9.79 1.49 -9.94
N GLU A 23 9.19 1.72 -11.12
CA GLU A 23 9.75 1.27 -12.39
C GLU A 23 11.13 1.90 -12.67
N ILE A 24 11.28 3.20 -12.36
CA ILE A 24 12.55 3.91 -12.51
C ILE A 24 13.57 3.40 -11.49
N LEU A 25 13.18 3.26 -10.23
CA LEU A 25 14.05 2.81 -9.16
C LEU A 25 14.48 1.36 -9.36
N ALA A 26 13.60 0.46 -9.81
CA ALA A 26 13.96 -0.93 -10.13
C ALA A 26 15.05 -1.00 -11.21
N LYS A 27 15.01 -0.13 -12.22
CA LYS A 27 16.05 -0.06 -13.26
C LYS A 27 17.39 0.44 -12.71
N VAL A 28 17.37 1.37 -11.76
CA VAL A 28 18.57 1.96 -11.15
C VAL A 28 19.16 1.05 -10.08
N TYR A 29 18.32 0.39 -9.30
CA TYR A 29 18.65 -0.43 -8.13
C TYR A 29 18.18 -1.87 -8.34
N ARG A 30 18.71 -2.53 -9.39
CA ARG A 30 18.26 -3.87 -9.85
C ARG A 30 18.39 -5.00 -8.84
N GLU A 31 19.21 -4.82 -7.80
CA GLU A 31 19.36 -5.81 -6.73
C GLU A 31 18.29 -5.66 -5.64
N ASP A 32 17.59 -4.52 -5.60
CA ASP A 32 16.57 -4.20 -4.61
C ASP A 32 15.18 -4.63 -5.10
N MET A 33 14.85 -5.91 -4.89
CA MET A 33 13.57 -6.52 -5.30
C MET A 33 12.32 -5.80 -4.74
N VAL A 34 12.47 -4.96 -3.70
CA VAL A 34 11.37 -4.21 -3.11
C VAL A 34 10.72 -3.25 -4.11
N PHE A 35 11.48 -2.68 -5.05
CA PHE A 35 10.94 -1.79 -6.07
C PHE A 35 10.08 -2.58 -7.07
N ASP A 36 10.56 -3.74 -7.52
CA ASP A 36 9.80 -4.64 -8.41
C ASP A 36 8.49 -5.13 -7.76
N TYR A 37 8.52 -5.48 -6.46
CA TYR A 37 7.33 -5.91 -5.75
C TYR A 37 6.28 -4.80 -5.64
N ILE A 38 6.68 -3.59 -5.27
CA ILE A 38 5.74 -2.47 -5.20
C ILE A 38 5.23 -2.10 -6.58
N GLU A 39 6.08 -2.15 -7.62
CA GLU A 39 5.66 -1.95 -9.00
C GLU A 39 4.56 -2.96 -9.38
N ALA A 40 4.80 -4.26 -9.15
CA ALA A 40 3.84 -5.31 -9.48
C ALA A 40 2.50 -5.12 -8.76
N ILE A 41 2.52 -4.74 -7.48
CA ILE A 41 1.31 -4.42 -6.71
C ILE A 41 0.60 -3.22 -7.35
N CYS A 42 1.30 -2.10 -7.53
CA CYS A 42 0.76 -0.86 -8.09
C CYS A 42 0.19 -1.05 -9.51
N HIS A 43 0.88 -1.83 -10.33
CA HIS A 43 0.50 -2.15 -11.70
C HIS A 43 -0.85 -2.87 -11.75
N ARG A 44 -1.09 -3.84 -10.85
CA ARG A 44 -2.38 -4.54 -10.78
C ARG A 44 -3.54 -3.57 -10.52
N ILE A 45 -3.35 -2.57 -9.67
CA ILE A 45 -4.40 -1.60 -9.35
C ILE A 45 -4.63 -0.61 -10.49
N VAL A 46 -3.55 -0.12 -11.10
CA VAL A 46 -3.64 0.86 -12.19
C VAL A 46 -4.30 0.23 -13.42
N LEU A 47 -3.91 -0.99 -13.80
CA LEU A 47 -4.43 -1.67 -14.99
C LEU A 47 -5.78 -2.34 -14.78
N HIS A 48 -5.97 -3.07 -13.68
CA HIS A 48 -7.20 -3.83 -13.46
C HIS A 48 -8.27 -3.05 -12.69
N HIS A 49 -7.99 -1.79 -12.35
CA HIS A 49 -8.87 -0.93 -11.56
C HIS A 49 -9.30 -1.56 -10.23
N ASP A 50 -8.50 -2.48 -9.68
CA ASP A 50 -8.88 -3.30 -8.55
C ASP A 50 -8.47 -2.60 -7.24
N PRO A 51 -9.39 -1.94 -6.52
CA PRO A 51 -9.07 -0.56 -6.19
C PRO A 51 -8.12 -0.39 -5.01
N ILE A 52 -8.39 -0.98 -3.84
CA ILE A 52 -7.73 -0.50 -2.60
C ILE A 52 -7.58 -1.55 -1.47
N TYR A 53 -8.32 -2.67 -1.47
CA TYR A 53 -8.31 -3.63 -0.35
C TYR A 53 -7.19 -4.68 -0.42
N THR A 54 -6.53 -4.81 -1.56
CA THR A 54 -5.45 -5.79 -1.79
C THR A 54 -4.07 -5.22 -1.47
N ILE A 55 -3.99 -3.92 -1.15
CA ILE A 55 -2.73 -3.20 -1.02
C ILE A 55 -2.39 -3.05 0.46
N ALA A 56 -1.50 -3.92 0.94
CA ALA A 56 -0.85 -3.75 2.23
C ALA A 56 0.65 -3.63 1.98
N PHE A 57 1.23 -2.48 2.32
CA PHE A 57 2.66 -2.21 2.09
C PHE A 57 3.53 -2.51 3.33
N ASP A 58 2.99 -3.13 4.38
CA ASP A 58 3.68 -3.23 5.67
C ASP A 58 5.02 -3.99 5.55
N ASN A 59 5.07 -5.07 4.77
CA ASN A 59 6.29 -5.83 4.54
C ASN A 59 7.29 -5.03 3.69
N GLU A 60 6.80 -4.38 2.63
CA GLU A 60 7.61 -3.61 1.70
C GLU A 60 8.18 -2.35 2.37
N ILE A 61 7.46 -1.75 3.32
CA ILE A 61 7.93 -0.63 4.15
C ILE A 61 9.14 -1.06 4.99
N GLU A 62 9.12 -2.25 5.58
CA GLU A 62 10.27 -2.75 6.35
C GLU A 62 11.49 -2.99 5.45
N MET A 63 11.28 -3.54 4.25
CA MET A 63 12.36 -3.69 3.26
C MET A 63 12.90 -2.32 2.79
N LEU A 64 12.02 -1.37 2.47
CA LEU A 64 12.43 -0.02 2.07
C LEU A 64 13.22 0.70 3.16
N LYS A 65 12.93 0.47 4.46
CA LYS A 65 13.76 1.03 5.54
C LYS A 65 15.22 0.59 5.44
N VAL A 66 15.47 -0.66 5.03
CA VAL A 66 16.83 -1.17 4.81
C VAL A 66 17.48 -0.45 3.63
N VAL A 67 16.76 -0.31 2.52
CA VAL A 67 17.27 0.38 1.32
C VAL A 67 17.55 1.86 1.59
N VAL A 68 16.68 2.56 2.34
CA VAL A 68 16.89 3.96 2.77
C VAL A 68 18.13 4.09 3.64
N LYS A 69 18.37 3.14 4.56
CA LYS A 69 19.57 3.12 5.41
C LYS A 69 20.85 2.87 4.61
N ALA A 70 20.79 2.00 3.61
CA ALA A 70 21.90 1.73 2.69
C ALA A 70 22.17 2.91 1.75
N ASN A 71 21.14 3.69 1.40
CA ASN A 71 21.20 4.80 0.45
C ASN A 71 20.79 6.15 1.08
N PRO A 72 21.47 6.62 2.14
CA PRO A 72 21.00 7.75 2.96
C PRO A 72 21.00 9.09 2.22
N ASN A 73 21.70 9.21 1.10
CA ASN A 73 21.76 10.46 0.31
C ASN A 73 20.81 10.46 -0.89
N SER A 74 20.12 9.34 -1.17
CA SER A 74 19.21 9.24 -2.30
C SER A 74 17.88 9.94 -1.98
N LYS A 75 17.68 11.13 -2.55
CA LYS A 75 16.42 11.88 -2.43
C LYS A 75 15.25 11.10 -3.04
N ALA A 76 15.49 10.40 -4.15
CA ALA A 76 14.48 9.59 -4.83
C ALA A 76 13.96 8.46 -3.93
N ILE A 77 14.85 7.65 -3.33
CA ILE A 77 14.46 6.56 -2.44
C ILE A 77 13.70 7.09 -1.22
N LYS A 78 14.14 8.22 -0.63
CA LYS A 78 13.43 8.85 0.49
C LYS A 78 12.03 9.32 0.11
N SER A 79 11.90 10.07 -0.99
CA SER A 79 10.61 10.56 -1.48
C SER A 79 9.64 9.42 -1.77
N TYR A 80 10.16 8.36 -2.38
CA TYR A 80 9.42 7.14 -2.65
C TYR A 80 8.92 6.47 -1.35
N TYR A 81 9.83 6.23 -0.40
CA TYR A 81 9.51 5.65 0.90
C TYR A 81 8.42 6.44 1.66
N TYR A 82 8.53 7.76 1.71
CA TYR A 82 7.51 8.59 2.36
C TYR A 82 6.16 8.48 1.66
N CYS A 83 6.13 8.43 0.33
CA CYS A 83 4.88 8.26 -0.42
C CYS A 83 4.25 6.88 -0.16
N VAL A 84 5.04 5.82 -0.02
CA VAL A 84 4.53 4.47 0.34
C VAL A 84 3.87 4.50 1.72
N ILE A 85 4.52 5.11 2.72
CA ILE A 85 3.96 5.24 4.08
C ILE A 85 2.65 6.02 4.06
N GLU A 86 2.67 7.23 3.49
CA GLU A 86 1.50 8.10 3.46
C GLU A 86 0.32 7.41 2.76
N THR A 87 0.59 6.68 1.69
CA THR A 87 -0.43 5.91 0.96
C THR A 87 -0.98 4.78 1.81
N ASN A 88 -0.12 4.01 2.48
CA ASN A 88 -0.53 2.93 3.38
C ASN A 88 -1.41 3.45 4.52
N GLU A 89 -1.05 4.58 5.13
CA GLU A 89 -1.85 5.24 6.18
C GLU A 89 -3.21 5.72 5.66
N GLN A 90 -3.25 6.36 4.49
CA GLN A 90 -4.51 6.80 3.88
C GLN A 90 -5.43 5.62 3.57
N ILE A 91 -4.88 4.50 3.10
CA ILE A 91 -5.62 3.26 2.86
C ILE A 91 -6.17 2.71 4.18
N LYS A 92 -5.31 2.53 5.20
CA LYS A 92 -5.72 2.04 6.52
C LYS A 92 -6.83 2.90 7.11
N ASN A 93 -6.67 4.22 7.16
CA ASN A 93 -7.67 5.15 7.71
C ASN A 93 -8.98 5.14 6.92
N LYS A 94 -8.93 5.00 5.59
CA LYS A 94 -10.14 4.96 4.76
C LYS A 94 -10.96 3.68 5.00
N TYR A 95 -10.30 2.58 5.36
CA TYR A 95 -10.91 1.26 5.45
C TYR A 95 -10.89 0.61 6.83
N GLU A 96 -10.41 1.32 7.84
CA GLU A 96 -10.34 0.90 9.25
C GLU A 96 -11.66 0.30 9.75
N ASN A 97 -12.80 0.92 9.39
CA ASN A 97 -14.13 0.47 9.76
C ASN A 97 -14.61 -0.81 9.03
N LYS A 98 -14.02 -1.19 7.89
CA LYS A 98 -14.30 -2.47 7.22
C LYS A 98 -13.46 -3.62 7.79
N ILE A 99 -12.20 -3.34 8.12
CA ILE A 99 -11.28 -4.31 8.74
C ILE A 99 -11.77 -4.69 10.15
N SER A 100 -12.28 -3.73 10.92
CA SER A 100 -12.88 -3.99 12.24
C SER A 100 -14.13 -4.87 12.18
N LYS A 101 -15.00 -4.67 11.17
CA LYS A 101 -16.20 -5.49 10.98
C LYS A 101 -15.91 -6.93 10.56
N GLU A 102 -14.85 -7.19 9.80
CA GLU A 102 -14.42 -8.56 9.49
C GLU A 102 -13.79 -9.28 10.69
N LYS A 103 -13.06 -8.56 11.55
CA LYS A 103 -12.55 -9.11 12.81
C LYS A 103 -13.67 -9.43 13.81
N HIS A 104 -14.72 -8.61 13.89
CA HIS A 104 -15.87 -8.86 14.78
C HIS A 104 -16.94 -9.78 14.20
N GLY A 105 -17.10 -9.85 12.87
CA GLY A 105 -18.06 -10.74 12.20
C GLY A 105 -17.70 -12.22 12.29
N LYS A 106 -16.41 -12.55 12.53
CA LYS A 106 -15.98 -13.93 12.80
C LYS A 106 -16.26 -14.40 14.22
N LYS A 107 -16.53 -13.51 15.19
CA LYS A 107 -16.82 -13.95 16.57
C LYS A 107 -18.22 -14.57 16.70
N GLY A 108 -19.21 -14.01 15.97
CA GLY A 108 -20.59 -14.52 16.00
C GLY A 108 -20.82 -15.86 15.27
N ILE A 109 -20.00 -16.20 14.28
CA ILE A 109 -20.10 -17.50 13.58
C ILE A 109 -19.54 -18.63 14.46
N VAL A 110 -18.49 -18.36 15.25
CA VAL A 110 -17.91 -19.35 16.17
C VAL A 110 -18.87 -19.67 17.32
N ASP A 111 -19.57 -18.67 17.86
CA ASP A 111 -20.56 -18.88 18.94
C ASP A 111 -21.83 -19.60 18.43
N TYR A 112 -22.24 -19.40 17.17
CA TYR A 112 -23.38 -20.12 16.56
C TYR A 112 -23.05 -21.59 16.24
N LEU A 113 -21.81 -21.89 15.85
CA LEU A 113 -21.36 -23.26 15.55
C LEU A 113 -21.08 -24.12 16.79
N TRP A 114 -20.97 -23.51 17.98
CA TRP A 114 -20.81 -24.21 19.26
C TRP A 114 -22.12 -24.33 20.08
N SER A 115 -23.23 -23.84 19.54
CA SER A 115 -24.57 -23.92 20.14
C SER A 115 -25.57 -24.78 19.35
N LEU A 116 -25.08 -25.48 18.32
CA LEU A 116 -25.74 -26.55 17.56
C LEU A 116 -25.14 -27.90 17.94
#